data_AF-A0A401RK71-F1
#
_entry.id   AF-A0A401RK71-F1
#
_cell.length_a   1.000
_cell.length_b   1.000
_cell.length_c   1.000
_cell.angle_alpha   90.00
_cell.angle_beta   90.00
_cell.angle_gamma   90.00
#
_symmetry.space_group_name_H-M   'P 1'
#
loop_
_entity.id
_entity.type
_entity.pdbx_description
1 polymer ?
#
loop_
_entity_poly.entity_id
_entity_poly.type
_entity_poly.pdbx_seq_one_letter_code
_entity_poly.pdbx_strand_id
1 'polypeptide(L)'
;MIRRAALREWEKRHPAGLNVVPADQKFPNTDPHWDNNRTRDRESMWDLREIVILGIKEATPRSQNFVKVFEVRQEKDETPSAFLKRLKEATRKYSGMDPDDPVAQGLLKVQFVTKSWPDIQKELQKLGGWSERQMEELLMCGTKCM
;
A
#
# COMPACT_ATOMS: atom_id res chain seq x y z
N MET A 1 9.13 -15.69 -12.69
CA MET A 1 9.24 -14.69 -11.58
C MET A 1 8.18 -14.90 -10.51
N ILE A 2 6.89 -14.87 -10.88
CA ILE A 2 5.73 -15.06 -9.97
C ILE A 2 5.86 -16.30 -9.07
N ARG A 3 6.02 -17.50 -9.65
CA ARG A 3 6.13 -18.74 -8.86
C ARG A 3 7.24 -18.69 -7.80
N ARG A 4 8.43 -18.22 -8.18
CA ARG A 4 9.57 -18.10 -7.25
C ARG A 4 9.26 -17.15 -6.08
N ALA A 5 8.60 -16.02 -6.36
CA ALA A 5 8.20 -15.08 -5.31
C ALA A 5 7.11 -15.68 -4.40
N ALA A 6 6.14 -16.39 -5.00
CA ALA A 6 5.07 -17.08 -4.31
C ALA A 6 5.59 -18.12 -3.30
N LEU A 7 6.51 -18.98 -3.74
CA LEU A 7 7.10 -20.03 -2.89
C LEU A 7 7.87 -19.44 -1.72
N ARG A 8 8.73 -18.45 -1.99
CA ARG A 8 9.51 -17.76 -0.95
C ARG A 8 8.61 -17.12 0.10
N GLU A 9 7.52 -16.51 -0.32
CA GLU A 9 6.60 -15.84 0.60
C GLU A 9 5.76 -16.85 1.39
N TRP A 10 5.39 -17.99 0.79
CA TRP A 10 4.76 -19.10 1.50
C TRP A 10 5.66 -19.67 2.60
N GLU A 11 6.93 -19.95 2.29
CA GLU A 11 7.92 -20.50 3.23
C GLU A 11 8.18 -19.55 4.41
N LYS A 12 8.21 -18.23 4.16
CA LYS A 12 8.33 -17.24 5.24
C LYS A 12 7.13 -17.26 6.20
N ARG A 13 5.92 -17.41 5.67
CA ARG A 13 4.67 -17.42 6.46
C ARG A 13 4.44 -18.74 7.18
N HIS A 14 4.97 -19.83 6.63
CA HIS A 14 4.86 -21.18 7.16
C HIS A 14 6.26 -21.75 7.36
N PRO A 15 6.99 -21.29 8.40
CA PRO A 15 8.31 -21.80 8.69
C PRO A 15 8.27 -23.32 8.92
N ALA A 16 9.31 -24.01 8.47
CA ALA A 16 9.36 -25.47 8.46
C ALA A 16 9.09 -26.05 9.86
N GLY A 17 8.11 -26.94 9.96
CA GLY A 17 7.69 -27.62 11.18
C GLY A 17 6.90 -28.88 10.84
N LEU A 18 6.57 -29.70 11.87
CA LEU A 18 5.71 -30.85 11.66
C LEU A 18 4.37 -30.38 11.07
N ASN A 19 3.95 -30.99 9.96
CA ASN A 19 2.67 -30.76 9.28
C ASN A 19 2.57 -29.51 8.37
N VAL A 20 3.67 -28.83 8.06
CA VAL A 20 3.65 -27.80 7.00
C VAL A 20 3.80 -28.45 5.64
N VAL A 21 2.80 -28.26 4.78
CA VAL A 21 2.86 -28.72 3.38
C VAL A 21 3.90 -27.88 2.62
N PRO A 22 4.86 -28.52 1.95
CA PRO A 22 5.86 -27.83 1.13
C PRO A 22 5.23 -26.89 0.09
N ALA A 23 5.87 -25.73 -0.12
CA ALA A 23 5.36 -24.69 -1.01
C ALA A 23 5.17 -25.19 -2.46
N ASP A 24 6.03 -26.10 -2.91
CA ASP A 24 5.99 -26.71 -4.24
C ASP A 24 4.80 -27.64 -4.44
N GLN A 25 4.25 -28.25 -3.38
CA GLN A 25 2.97 -28.97 -3.44
C GLN A 25 1.77 -28.03 -3.55
N LYS A 26 1.87 -26.80 -3.03
CA LYS A 26 0.83 -25.77 -3.18
C LYS A 26 0.88 -25.04 -4.53
N PHE A 27 2.06 -24.98 -5.15
CA PHE A 27 2.26 -24.46 -6.51
C PHE A 27 3.01 -25.48 -7.38
N PRO A 28 2.32 -26.56 -7.82
CA PRO A 28 2.93 -27.59 -8.65
C PRO A 28 3.43 -27.04 -9.99
N ASN A 29 4.51 -27.63 -10.50
CA ASN A 29 5.10 -27.27 -11.81
C ASN A 29 4.51 -28.09 -12.98
N THR A 30 3.81 -29.15 -12.66
CA THR A 30 3.16 -30.07 -13.60
C THR A 30 1.68 -30.12 -13.28
N ASP A 31 0.87 -30.63 -14.22
CA ASP A 31 -0.54 -30.90 -13.94
C ASP A 31 -0.67 -31.88 -12.76
N PRO A 32 -1.31 -31.47 -11.65
CA PRO A 32 -1.51 -32.34 -10.50
C PRO A 32 -2.70 -33.30 -10.68
N HIS A 33 -3.44 -33.20 -11.79
CA HIS A 33 -4.64 -33.98 -12.07
C HIS A 33 -5.73 -33.86 -10.98
N TRP A 34 -5.89 -32.65 -10.42
CA TRP A 34 -6.91 -32.38 -9.41
C TRP A 34 -8.32 -32.51 -9.97
N ASP A 35 -9.17 -33.26 -9.27
CA ASP A 35 -10.57 -33.48 -9.62
C ASP A 35 -11.49 -32.53 -8.83
N ASN A 36 -12.27 -31.70 -9.53
CA ASN A 36 -13.18 -30.74 -8.90
C ASN A 36 -14.28 -31.42 -8.05
N ASN A 37 -14.56 -32.70 -8.26
CA ASN A 37 -15.52 -33.45 -7.45
C ASN A 37 -14.94 -33.87 -6.09
N ARG A 38 -13.61 -33.82 -5.90
CA ARG A 38 -12.95 -34.20 -4.65
C ARG A 38 -12.71 -32.98 -3.78
N THR A 39 -13.14 -33.04 -2.53
CA THR A 39 -12.97 -31.92 -1.57
C THR A 39 -11.52 -31.53 -1.35
N ARG A 40 -10.61 -32.51 -1.17
CA ARG A 40 -9.17 -32.26 -1.00
C ARG A 40 -8.53 -31.55 -2.20
N ASP A 41 -8.98 -31.88 -3.40
CA ASP A 41 -8.44 -31.31 -4.63
C ASP A 41 -8.94 -29.87 -4.82
N ARG A 42 -10.19 -29.58 -4.43
CA ARG A 42 -10.73 -28.22 -4.37
C ARG A 42 -9.97 -27.33 -3.38
N GLU A 43 -9.63 -27.84 -2.21
CA GLU A 43 -8.77 -27.13 -1.24
C GLU A 43 -7.42 -26.79 -1.88
N SER A 44 -6.82 -27.75 -2.56
CA SER A 44 -5.53 -27.54 -3.25
C SER A 44 -5.63 -26.51 -4.39
N MET A 45 -6.75 -26.46 -5.12
CA MET A 45 -7.02 -25.42 -6.11
C MET A 45 -7.18 -24.02 -5.48
N TRP A 46 -7.83 -23.93 -4.31
CA TRP A 46 -7.93 -22.66 -3.57
C TRP A 46 -6.57 -22.19 -3.08
N ASP A 47 -5.77 -23.08 -2.53
CA ASP A 47 -4.40 -22.76 -2.10
C ASP A 47 -3.55 -22.29 -3.29
N LEU A 48 -3.67 -22.96 -4.45
CA LEU A 48 -2.98 -22.55 -5.67
C LEU A 48 -3.41 -21.14 -6.10
N ARG A 49 -4.71 -20.83 -6.03
CA ARG A 49 -5.21 -19.49 -6.35
C ARG A 49 -4.62 -18.44 -5.42
N GLU A 50 -4.60 -18.69 -4.12
CA GLU A 50 -4.04 -17.76 -3.12
C GLU A 50 -2.55 -17.54 -3.32
N ILE A 51 -1.78 -18.62 -3.49
CA ILE A 51 -0.32 -18.54 -3.65
C ILE A 51 0.04 -17.84 -4.97
N VAL A 52 -0.72 -18.04 -6.06
CA VAL A 52 -0.54 -17.30 -7.33
C VAL A 52 -0.77 -15.81 -7.16
N ILE A 53 -1.88 -15.41 -6.50
CA ILE A 53 -2.18 -13.99 -6.22
C ILE A 53 -1.05 -13.36 -5.41
N LEU A 54 -0.54 -14.08 -4.40
CA LEU A 54 0.57 -13.64 -3.57
C LEU A 54 1.86 -13.48 -4.40
N GLY A 55 2.18 -14.47 -5.23
CA GLY A 55 3.32 -14.41 -6.14
C GLY A 55 3.27 -13.23 -7.09
N ILE A 56 2.08 -12.87 -7.60
CA ILE A 56 1.89 -11.70 -8.47
C ILE A 56 2.15 -10.42 -7.68
N LYS A 57 1.60 -10.30 -6.47
CA LYS A 57 1.82 -9.13 -5.60
C LYS A 57 3.29 -8.89 -5.30
N GLU A 58 4.05 -9.96 -5.07
CA GLU A 58 5.49 -9.88 -4.73
C GLU A 58 6.40 -9.74 -5.95
N ALA A 59 6.06 -10.38 -7.07
CA ALA A 59 6.91 -10.36 -8.26
C ALA A 59 6.68 -9.14 -9.15
N THR A 60 5.55 -8.45 -9.02
CA THR A 60 5.25 -7.25 -9.80
C THR A 60 5.88 -6.05 -9.11
N PRO A 61 6.89 -5.39 -9.71
CA PRO A 61 7.36 -4.11 -9.20
C PRO A 61 6.15 -3.18 -9.17
N ARG A 62 5.80 -2.62 -8.00
CA ARG A 62 4.84 -1.53 -7.97
C ARG A 62 5.50 -0.38 -8.74
N SER A 63 5.15 -0.22 -10.02
CA SER A 63 5.68 0.88 -10.83
C SER A 63 5.32 2.17 -10.11
N GLN A 64 6.31 2.81 -9.50
CA GLN A 64 6.04 3.97 -8.66
C GLN A 64 5.73 5.14 -9.57
N ASN A 65 4.46 5.54 -9.62
CA ASN A 65 4.01 6.70 -10.36
C ASN A 65 3.83 7.87 -9.40
N PHE A 66 4.96 8.47 -8.99
CA PHE A 66 4.95 9.64 -8.12
C PHE A 66 4.36 10.88 -8.79
N VAL A 67 4.37 10.95 -10.13
CA VAL A 67 3.73 12.04 -10.88
C VAL A 67 2.26 12.15 -10.48
N LYS A 68 1.52 11.03 -10.47
CA LYS A 68 0.11 11.01 -10.04
C LYS A 68 -0.10 11.36 -8.58
N VAL A 69 0.85 11.02 -7.70
CA VAL A 69 0.80 11.44 -6.28
C VAL A 69 0.97 12.96 -6.18
N PHE A 70 1.87 13.54 -6.98
CA PHE A 70 2.18 14.97 -6.93
C PHE A 70 1.15 15.88 -7.61
N GLU A 71 0.28 15.30 -8.44
CA GLU A 71 -0.86 15.97 -9.05
C GLU A 71 -2.04 16.19 -8.08
N VAL A 72 -2.11 15.40 -6.99
CA VAL A 72 -3.17 15.54 -5.98
C VAL A 72 -3.03 16.90 -5.27
N ARG A 73 -4.08 17.71 -5.37
CA ARG A 73 -4.21 19.03 -4.73
C ARG A 73 -5.54 19.13 -4.01
N GLN A 74 -5.57 19.89 -2.92
CA GLN A 74 -6.79 20.16 -2.18
C GLN A 74 -7.75 20.96 -3.06
N GLU A 75 -9.00 20.52 -3.14
CA GLU A 75 -10.05 21.26 -3.84
C GLU A 75 -10.56 22.41 -2.95
N LYS A 76 -11.17 23.43 -3.57
CA LYS A 76 -11.61 24.65 -2.87
C LYS A 76 -12.52 24.36 -1.67
N ASP A 77 -13.46 23.44 -1.83
CA ASP A 77 -14.47 23.10 -0.83
C ASP A 77 -14.16 21.76 -0.11
N GLU A 78 -12.94 21.23 -0.28
CA GLU A 78 -12.49 20.00 0.36
C GLU A 78 -11.83 20.31 1.71
N THR A 79 -12.26 19.61 2.75
CA THR A 79 -11.65 19.76 4.08
C THR A 79 -10.22 19.22 4.11
N PRO A 80 -9.32 19.75 4.96
CA PRO A 80 -7.95 19.26 5.09
C PRO A 80 -7.88 17.76 5.43
N SER A 81 -8.82 17.25 6.23
CA SER A 81 -8.88 15.83 6.57
C SER A 81 -9.27 14.95 5.38
N ALA A 82 -10.24 15.39 4.56
CA ALA A 82 -10.60 14.71 3.31
C ALA A 82 -9.43 14.71 2.32
N PHE A 83 -8.76 15.85 2.19
CA PHE A 83 -7.56 15.99 1.36
C PHE A 83 -6.44 15.05 1.80
N LEU A 84 -6.12 15.00 3.10
CA LEU A 84 -5.10 14.07 3.62
C LEU A 84 -5.48 12.61 3.35
N LYS A 85 -6.75 12.25 3.53
CA LYS A 85 -7.22 10.89 3.23
C LYS A 85 -6.96 10.54 1.76
N ARG A 86 -7.31 11.44 0.84
CA ARG A 86 -7.11 11.26 -0.61
C ARG A 86 -5.63 11.21 -0.99
N LEU A 87 -4.77 12.01 -0.34
CA LEU A 87 -3.31 11.93 -0.46
C LEU A 87 -2.78 10.56 -0.02
N LYS A 88 -3.17 10.06 1.16
CA LYS A 88 -2.76 8.73 1.65
C LYS A 88 -3.19 7.61 0.68
N GLU A 89 -4.41 7.70 0.16
CA GLU A 89 -4.93 6.74 -0.82
C GLU A 89 -4.15 6.79 -2.14
N ALA A 90 -3.81 7.98 -2.64
CA ALA A 90 -3.02 8.16 -3.85
C ALA A 90 -1.59 7.64 -3.69
N THR A 91 -0.93 7.93 -2.56
CA THR A 91 0.40 7.38 -2.23
C THR A 91 0.36 5.86 -2.24
N ARG A 92 -0.57 5.24 -1.51
CA ARG A 92 -0.72 3.77 -1.49
C ARG A 92 -0.97 3.20 -2.89
N LYS A 93 -1.84 3.85 -3.67
CA LYS A 93 -2.26 3.37 -5.00
C LYS A 93 -1.16 3.50 -6.05
N TYR A 94 -0.45 4.62 -6.09
CA TYR A 94 0.44 4.97 -7.20
C TYR A 94 1.93 4.81 -6.90
N SER A 95 2.39 5.05 -5.68
CA SER A 95 3.79 4.75 -5.30
C SER A 95 3.95 3.36 -4.69
N GLY A 96 2.86 2.77 -4.21
CA GLY A 96 2.91 1.50 -3.51
C GLY A 96 3.55 1.58 -2.13
N MET A 97 3.83 2.78 -1.61
CA MET A 97 4.32 2.96 -0.26
C MET A 97 3.20 2.77 0.75
N ASP A 98 3.54 2.22 1.91
CA ASP A 98 2.67 2.30 3.08
C ASP A 98 2.62 3.77 3.55
N PRO A 99 1.45 4.43 3.64
CA PRO A 99 1.34 5.79 4.13
C PRO A 99 1.89 6.00 5.55
N ASP A 100 2.04 4.93 6.34
CA ASP A 100 2.56 4.97 7.70
C ASP A 100 4.08 4.68 7.77
N ASP A 101 4.72 4.38 6.64
CA ASP A 101 6.19 4.29 6.54
C ASP A 101 6.84 5.69 6.74
N PRO A 102 8.00 5.79 7.45
CA PRO A 102 8.64 7.07 7.73
C PRO A 102 8.95 7.92 6.49
N VAL A 103 9.35 7.30 5.38
CA VAL A 103 9.65 8.01 4.12
C VAL A 103 8.35 8.54 3.51
N ALA A 104 7.29 7.73 3.52
CA ALA A 104 5.98 8.14 3.03
C ALA A 104 5.37 9.27 3.88
N GLN A 105 5.53 9.22 5.20
CA GLN A 105 5.06 10.28 6.09
C GLN A 105 5.78 11.61 5.85
N GLY A 106 7.09 11.59 5.60
CA GLY A 106 7.84 12.78 5.21
C GLY A 106 7.29 13.39 3.91
N LEU A 107 7.05 12.55 2.90
CA LEU A 107 6.46 12.98 1.63
C LEU A 107 5.05 13.54 1.79
N LEU A 108 4.21 12.86 2.57
CA LEU A 108 2.83 13.29 2.84
C LEU A 108 2.80 14.66 3.53
N LYS A 109 3.71 14.95 4.47
CA LYS A 109 3.81 16.27 5.11
C LYS A 109 4.15 17.36 4.10
N VAL A 110 5.17 17.15 3.27
CA VAL A 110 5.55 18.10 2.22
C VAL A 110 4.38 18.35 1.27
N GLN A 111 3.67 17.29 0.89
CA GLN A 111 2.58 17.39 -0.07
C GLN A 111 1.31 18.01 0.49
N PHE A 112 0.98 17.68 1.74
CA PHE A 112 -0.10 18.33 2.46
C PHE A 112 0.10 19.84 2.50
N VAL A 113 1.29 20.30 2.91
CA VAL A 113 1.59 21.74 2.99
C VAL A 113 1.63 22.41 1.61
N THR A 114 2.29 21.81 0.63
CA THR A 114 2.53 22.46 -0.68
C THR A 114 1.37 22.34 -1.67
N LYS A 115 0.44 21.41 -1.46
CA LYS A 115 -0.71 21.15 -2.34
C LYS A 115 -2.05 21.44 -1.67
N SER A 116 -2.06 21.92 -0.43
CA SER A 116 -3.22 22.53 0.20
C SER A 116 -3.73 23.73 -0.57
N TRP A 117 -4.99 24.10 -0.33
CA TRP A 117 -5.59 25.29 -0.93
C TRP A 117 -4.79 26.55 -0.51
N PRO A 118 -4.65 27.59 -1.35
CA PRO A 118 -3.71 28.69 -1.11
C PRO A 118 -3.79 29.35 0.27
N ASP A 119 -5.00 29.54 0.80
CA ASP A 119 -5.19 30.16 2.13
C ASP A 119 -4.64 29.27 3.26
N ILE A 120 -4.95 27.96 3.21
CA ILE A 120 -4.43 26.97 4.14
C ILE A 120 -2.91 26.83 3.99
N GLN A 121 -2.42 26.72 2.75
CA GLN A 121 -0.99 26.62 2.45
C GLN A 121 -0.21 27.78 3.08
N LYS A 122 -0.72 29.00 2.94
CA LYS A 122 -0.10 30.20 3.51
C LYS A 122 -0.02 30.13 5.03
N GLU A 123 -1.08 29.69 5.70
CA GLU A 123 -1.07 29.53 7.16
C GLU A 123 -0.14 28.39 7.62
N LEU A 124 -0.10 27.26 6.90
CA LEU A 124 0.82 26.17 7.20
C LEU A 124 2.29 26.57 7.04
N GLN A 125 2.63 27.36 6.02
CA GLN A 125 3.99 27.84 5.79
C GLN A 125 4.48 28.84 6.85
N LYS A 126 3.57 29.57 7.51
CA LYS A 126 3.91 30.45 8.63
C LYS A 126 4.26 29.68 9.90
N LEU A 127 3.86 28.42 10.02
CA LEU A 127 4.25 27.57 11.15
C LEU A 127 5.74 27.25 11.01
N GLY A 128 6.57 27.98 11.75
CA GLY A 128 7.99 27.68 11.86
C GLY A 128 8.21 26.21 12.21
N GLY A 129 9.12 25.55 11.50
CA GLY A 129 9.46 24.15 11.70
C GLY A 129 8.34 23.16 11.34
N TRP A 130 7.40 23.51 10.45
CA TRP A 130 6.31 22.60 10.08
C TRP A 130 6.77 21.21 9.61
N SER A 131 7.99 21.07 9.08
CA SER A 131 8.59 19.79 8.70
C SER A 131 8.83 18.86 9.90
N GLU A 132 9.12 19.43 11.07
CA GLU A 132 9.40 18.71 12.32
C GLU A 132 8.12 18.37 13.10
N ARG A 133 7.01 19.04 12.77
CA ARG A 133 5.71 18.81 13.42
C ARG A 133 5.08 17.49 12.99
N GLN A 134 4.16 17.02 13.84
CA GLN A 134 3.31 15.88 13.54
C GLN A 134 2.21 16.25 12.53
N MET A 135 1.70 15.26 11.80
CA MET A 135 0.65 15.49 10.78
C MET A 135 -0.63 16.04 11.42
N GLU A 136 -0.94 15.61 12.63
CA GLU A 136 -2.09 16.03 13.43
C GLU A 136 -2.04 17.53 13.74
N GLU A 137 -0.86 18.08 14.01
CA GLU A 137 -0.69 19.52 14.23
C GLU A 137 -0.98 20.31 12.93
N LEU A 138 -0.51 19.82 11.79
CA LEU A 138 -0.75 20.45 10.49
C LEU A 138 -2.24 20.40 10.11
N LEU A 139 -2.90 19.27 10.35
CA LEU A 139 -4.34 19.12 10.15
C LEU A 139 -5.14 20.11 11.01
N MET A 140 -4.77 20.26 12.28
CA MET A 140 -5.44 21.18 13.20
C MET A 140 -5.29 22.63 12.75
N CYS A 141 -4.11 23.01 12.24
CA CYS A 141 -3.91 24.34 11.67
C CYS A 141 -4.75 24.55 10.40
N GLY A 142 -4.74 23.61 9.45
CA GLY A 142 -5.52 23.76 8.22
C GLY A 142 -7.03 23.82 8.47
N THR A 143 -7.52 23.14 9.52
CA THR A 143 -8.95 23.17 9.88
C THR A 143 -9.39 24.53 10.42
N LYS A 144 -8.48 25.32 11.01
CA LYS A 144 -8.78 26.68 11.52
C LYS A 144 -8.90 27.74 10.42
N CYS A 145 -8.53 27.40 9.19
CA CYS A 145 -8.51 28.31 8.05
C CYS A 145 -9.75 28.21 7.15
N MET A 146 -10.65 27.26 7.43
CA MET A 146 -11.97 27.16 6.80
C MET A 146 -12.99 27.96 7.61
#